data_AF-A0A534KBR8-F1
#
_entry.id   AF-A0A534KBR8-F1
#
_cell.length_a   1.000
_cell.length_b   1.000
_cell.length_c   1.000
_cell.angle_alpha   90.00
_cell.angle_beta   90.00
_cell.angle_gamma   90.00
#
_symmetry.space_group_name_H-M   'P 1'
#
loop_
_entity.id
_entity.type
_entity.pdbx_description
1 polymer ?
#
loop_
_entity_poly.entity_id
_entity_poly.type
_entity_poly.pdbx_seq_one_letter_code
_entity_poly.pdbx_strand_id
1 'polypeptide(L)'
;LGAPNEDTALAALPGHRLLRVGQGAKAVALAARGAVLGTAFAVLALIPLRAILSEPIGLAELFRPWSALFLAFVLGALLVSESRGGKARRVWRAAWVQALAGLLGVATLRGPTPLEAGVVLFPLFSGLFGIPSLLIGLKAEPGTIPLQRLEPLRAINRADVRSSIRGTLAGASVSWLPGLSGGAAATLASLHVRKSTGPSQFMVVLGAVSSSTALLSVAVLYMIHRSRSGA
;
A
#
# COMPACT_ATOMS: atom_id res chain seq x y z
N LEU A 1 14.81 -9.31 1.92
CA LEU A 1 14.04 -10.39 2.60
C LEU A 1 14.98 -11.02 3.62
N GLY A 2 14.93 -10.55 4.85
CA GLY A 2 15.89 -10.89 5.91
C GLY A 2 15.73 -9.92 7.08
N ALA A 3 16.09 -10.35 8.29
CA ALA A 3 16.09 -9.47 9.46
C ALA A 3 17.08 -8.31 9.22
N PRO A 4 16.65 -7.03 9.25
CA PRO A 4 17.57 -5.91 9.00
C PRO A 4 18.65 -5.83 10.09
N ASN A 5 19.82 -5.22 9.83
CA ASN A 5 20.88 -4.93 10.83
C ASN A 5 20.74 -3.54 11.46
N GLU A 6 21.32 -3.30 12.65
CA GLU A 6 21.17 -2.08 13.50
C GLU A 6 21.26 -0.76 12.73
N ASP A 7 22.15 -0.66 11.75
CA ASP A 7 22.34 0.55 10.94
C ASP A 7 21.19 0.83 9.95
N THR A 8 20.39 -0.20 9.63
CA THR A 8 19.19 -0.08 8.76
C THR A 8 17.88 0.01 9.54
N ALA A 9 17.93 0.01 10.89
CA ALA A 9 16.74 -0.02 11.76
C ALA A 9 15.86 1.23 11.66
N LEU A 10 16.45 2.38 11.34
CA LEU A 10 15.72 3.64 11.17
C LEU A 10 14.79 3.61 9.94
N ALA A 11 15.16 2.88 8.90
CA ALA A 11 14.38 2.66 7.68
C ALA A 11 13.51 1.39 7.72
N ALA A 12 13.69 0.53 8.72
CA ALA A 12 12.99 -0.73 8.84
C ALA A 12 11.51 -0.52 9.19
N LEU A 13 10.62 -1.17 8.40
CA LEU A 13 9.18 -1.23 8.66
C LEU A 13 8.91 -1.62 10.12
N PRO A 14 7.87 -1.06 10.78
CA PRO A 14 7.58 -1.32 12.20
C PRO A 14 7.52 -2.80 12.60
N GLY A 15 7.13 -3.70 11.68
CA GLY A 15 7.18 -5.15 11.90
C GLY A 15 8.59 -5.71 12.10
N HIS A 16 9.59 -5.19 11.37
CA HIS A 16 10.99 -5.57 11.57
C HIS A 16 11.54 -5.06 12.91
N ARG A 17 11.06 -3.90 13.38
CA ARG A 17 11.39 -3.41 14.73
C ARG A 17 10.84 -4.36 15.79
N LEU A 18 9.60 -4.84 15.63
CA LEU A 18 9.03 -5.82 16.56
C LEU A 18 9.77 -7.17 16.53
N LEU A 19 10.19 -7.64 15.35
CA LEU A 19 11.00 -8.87 15.22
C LEU A 19 12.32 -8.78 16.00
N ARG A 20 12.99 -7.63 15.96
CA ARG A 20 14.26 -7.38 16.68
C ARG A 20 14.13 -7.38 18.19
N VAL A 21 13.02 -6.90 18.73
CA VAL A 21 12.79 -6.89 20.18
C VAL A 21 12.24 -8.26 20.66
N GLY A 22 12.25 -9.29 19.82
CA GLY A 22 11.72 -10.62 20.13
C GLY A 22 10.20 -10.71 20.13
N GLN A 23 9.50 -9.76 19.49
CA GLN A 23 8.03 -9.67 19.41
C GLN A 23 7.50 -9.90 17.99
N GLY A 24 8.23 -10.61 17.14
CA GLY A 24 7.83 -10.92 15.77
C GLY A 24 6.52 -11.70 15.70
N ALA A 25 6.34 -12.72 16.54
CA ALA A 25 5.10 -13.49 16.62
C ALA A 25 3.88 -12.59 16.95
N LYS A 26 4.07 -11.64 17.88
CA LYS A 26 3.05 -10.64 18.24
C LYS A 26 2.74 -9.69 17.07
N ALA A 27 3.74 -9.30 16.29
CA ALA A 27 3.55 -8.48 15.10
C ALA A 27 2.67 -9.18 14.06
N VAL A 28 2.95 -10.45 13.79
CA VAL A 28 2.17 -11.29 12.86
C VAL A 28 0.74 -11.47 13.37
N ALA A 29 0.57 -11.79 14.65
CA ALA A 29 -0.74 -11.99 15.25
C ALA A 29 -1.61 -10.71 15.26
N LEU A 30 -1.00 -9.53 15.48
CA LEU A 30 -1.69 -8.24 15.35
C LEU A 30 -2.06 -7.91 13.90
N ALA A 31 -1.19 -8.23 12.95
CA ALA A 31 -1.51 -8.09 11.52
C ALA A 31 -2.65 -9.01 11.11
N ALA A 32 -2.65 -10.27 11.57
CA ALA A 32 -3.73 -11.23 11.32
C ALA A 32 -5.06 -10.75 11.92
N ARG A 33 -5.05 -10.25 13.17
CA ARG A 33 -6.23 -9.59 13.78
C ARG A 33 -6.72 -8.44 12.93
N GLY A 34 -5.81 -7.57 12.50
CA GLY A 34 -6.11 -6.46 11.60
C GLY A 34 -6.76 -6.93 10.31
N ALA A 35 -6.25 -8.00 9.72
CA ALA A 35 -6.78 -8.59 8.51
C ALA A 35 -8.21 -9.11 8.69
N VAL A 36 -8.48 -9.89 9.74
CA VAL A 36 -9.83 -10.40 10.04
C VAL A 36 -10.82 -9.26 10.21
N LEU A 37 -10.48 -8.26 11.03
CA LEU A 37 -11.33 -7.08 11.22
C LEU A 37 -11.49 -6.27 9.93
N GLY A 38 -10.42 -6.10 9.17
CA GLY A 38 -10.41 -5.37 7.91
C GLY A 38 -11.31 -6.00 6.86
N THR A 39 -11.23 -7.33 6.70
CA THR A 39 -12.14 -8.12 5.86
C THR A 39 -13.58 -7.99 6.33
N ALA A 40 -13.86 -8.12 7.63
CA ALA A 40 -15.22 -7.97 8.16
C ALA A 40 -15.80 -6.58 7.84
N PHE A 41 -15.05 -5.52 8.09
CA PHE A 41 -15.48 -4.15 7.73
C PHE A 41 -15.57 -3.95 6.22
N ALA A 42 -14.71 -4.59 5.42
CA ALA A 42 -14.77 -4.51 3.98
C ALA A 42 -16.06 -5.13 3.44
N VAL A 43 -16.46 -6.29 3.96
CA VAL A 43 -17.75 -6.94 3.63
C VAL A 43 -18.91 -6.02 3.98
N LEU A 44 -18.91 -5.42 5.16
CA LEU A 44 -19.94 -4.43 5.56
C LEU A 44 -19.93 -3.19 4.65
N ALA A 45 -18.76 -2.78 4.17
CA ALA A 45 -18.61 -1.64 3.27
C ALA A 45 -19.07 -1.93 1.83
N LEU A 46 -19.26 -3.18 1.42
CA LEU A 46 -19.66 -3.51 0.04
C LEU A 46 -20.97 -2.87 -0.38
N ILE A 47 -21.98 -2.88 0.51
CA ILE A 47 -23.30 -2.32 0.25
C ILE A 47 -23.24 -0.80 0.00
N PRO A 48 -22.70 0.02 0.93
CA PRO A 48 -22.59 1.45 0.69
C PRO A 48 -21.63 1.76 -0.46
N LEU A 49 -20.55 1.00 -0.63
CA LEU A 49 -19.59 1.21 -1.71
C LEU A 49 -20.23 0.98 -3.08
N ARG A 50 -21.06 -0.05 -3.24
CA ARG A 50 -21.86 -0.26 -4.46
C ARG A 50 -22.73 0.95 -4.76
N ALA A 51 -23.55 1.37 -3.79
CA ALA A 51 -24.50 2.47 -3.99
C ALA A 51 -23.80 3.81 -4.35
N ILE A 52 -22.57 4.01 -3.84
CA ILE A 52 -21.76 5.20 -4.14
C ILE A 52 -21.10 5.11 -5.52
N LEU A 53 -20.46 3.98 -5.85
CA LEU A 53 -19.66 3.86 -7.07
C LEU A 53 -20.49 3.58 -8.32
N SER A 54 -21.56 2.78 -8.20
CA SER A 54 -22.52 2.48 -9.26
C SER A 54 -23.89 3.08 -8.95
N GLU A 55 -24.98 2.55 -9.50
CA GLU A 55 -26.32 3.07 -9.25
C GLU A 55 -26.69 2.99 -7.76
N PRO A 56 -27.29 4.06 -7.18
CA PRO A 56 -27.86 5.23 -7.85
C PRO A 56 -26.92 6.45 -8.01
N ILE A 57 -25.77 6.51 -7.34
CA ILE A 57 -24.94 7.74 -7.31
C ILE A 57 -24.03 7.86 -8.53
N GLY A 58 -23.48 6.74 -9.02
CA GLY A 58 -22.64 6.70 -10.22
C GLY A 58 -21.32 7.47 -10.09
N LEU A 59 -20.75 7.58 -8.87
CA LEU A 59 -19.56 8.40 -8.63
C LEU A 59 -18.37 8.01 -9.52
N ALA A 60 -18.24 6.72 -9.85
CA ALA A 60 -17.17 6.24 -10.71
C ALA A 60 -17.23 6.83 -12.13
N GLU A 61 -18.44 7.02 -12.67
CA GLU A 61 -18.65 7.63 -13.98
C GLU A 61 -18.44 9.15 -13.89
N LEU A 62 -18.96 9.78 -12.84
CA LEU A 62 -18.80 11.22 -12.63
C LEU A 62 -17.32 11.62 -12.45
N PHE A 63 -16.53 10.77 -11.79
CA PHE A 63 -15.11 10.98 -11.56
C PHE A 63 -14.24 10.68 -12.80
N ARG A 64 -14.78 9.95 -13.79
CA ARG A 64 -14.01 9.46 -14.94
C ARG A 64 -13.29 10.56 -15.75
N PRO A 65 -13.91 11.71 -16.08
CA PRO A 65 -13.21 12.78 -16.80
C PRO A 65 -12.06 13.40 -15.98
N TRP A 66 -12.16 13.33 -14.66
CA TRP A 66 -11.23 13.94 -13.72
C TRP A 66 -10.06 13.03 -13.34
N SER A 67 -10.05 11.76 -13.76
CA SER A 67 -9.03 10.79 -13.33
C SER A 67 -7.61 11.19 -13.72
N ALA A 68 -7.43 11.80 -14.90
CA ALA A 68 -6.12 12.28 -15.35
C ALA A 68 -5.64 13.47 -14.51
N LEU A 69 -6.52 14.42 -14.21
CA LEU A 69 -6.24 15.55 -13.33
C LEU A 69 -5.90 15.07 -11.91
N PHE A 70 -6.66 14.10 -11.40
CA PHE A 70 -6.40 13.50 -10.09
C PHE A 70 -5.03 12.82 -10.03
N LEU A 71 -4.67 12.04 -11.04
CA LEU A 71 -3.34 11.43 -11.12
C LEU A 71 -2.23 12.49 -11.18
N ALA A 72 -2.40 13.53 -11.98
CA ALA A 72 -1.46 14.65 -12.04
C ALA A 72 -1.32 15.36 -10.68
N PHE A 73 -2.45 15.53 -9.97
CA PHE A 73 -2.46 16.09 -8.62
C PHE A 73 -1.71 15.19 -7.62
N VAL A 74 -1.97 13.87 -7.61
CA VAL A 74 -1.26 12.92 -6.73
C VAL A 74 0.24 12.95 -6.98
N LEU A 75 0.64 12.93 -8.25
CA LEU A 75 2.03 13.01 -8.66
C LEU A 75 2.68 14.34 -8.23
N GLY A 76 1.99 15.47 -8.41
CA GLY A 76 2.45 16.78 -7.94
C GLY A 76 2.56 16.84 -6.41
N ALA A 77 1.59 16.28 -5.68
CA ALA A 77 1.60 16.21 -4.23
C ALA A 77 2.79 15.39 -3.70
N LEU A 78 3.14 14.29 -4.38
CA LEU A 78 4.33 13.50 -4.05
C LEU A 78 5.62 14.32 -4.21
N LEU A 79 5.76 15.09 -5.29
CA LEU A 79 6.91 15.98 -5.50
C LEU A 79 7.00 17.08 -4.43
N VAL A 80 5.87 17.72 -4.11
CA VAL A 80 5.80 18.74 -3.04
C VAL A 80 6.16 18.15 -1.68
N SER A 81 5.74 16.91 -1.41
CA SER A 81 6.07 16.22 -0.15
C SER A 81 7.58 16.06 0.04
N GLU A 82 8.34 15.86 -1.04
CA GLU A 82 9.80 15.76 -0.98
C GLU A 82 10.51 17.11 -0.90
N SER A 83 9.85 18.17 -1.40
CA SER A 83 10.35 19.56 -1.30
C SER A 83 10.43 20.05 0.15
N ARG A 84 9.51 19.59 1.00
CA ARG A 84 9.49 19.93 2.45
C ARG A 84 10.77 19.50 3.20
N GLY A 85 11.60 18.64 2.61
CA GLY A 85 12.91 18.24 3.14
C GLY A 85 14.05 19.22 2.83
N GLY A 86 13.79 20.35 2.16
CA GLY A 86 14.75 21.44 1.93
C GLY A 86 15.89 21.13 0.96
N LYS A 87 15.90 19.95 0.33
CA LYS A 87 16.97 19.51 -0.58
C LYS A 87 16.45 19.44 -2.01
N ALA A 88 16.73 20.46 -2.81
CA ALA A 88 16.35 20.53 -4.23
C ALA A 88 16.74 19.25 -5.01
N ARG A 89 17.90 18.66 -4.67
CA ARG A 89 18.37 17.38 -5.23
C ARG A 89 17.37 16.23 -5.04
N ARG A 90 16.61 16.20 -3.95
CA ARG A 90 15.64 15.13 -3.68
C ARG A 90 14.41 15.28 -4.57
N VAL A 91 13.90 16.51 -4.74
CA VAL A 91 12.81 16.81 -5.66
C VAL A 91 13.20 16.46 -7.09
N TRP A 92 14.41 16.84 -7.51
CA TRP A 92 14.94 16.49 -8.83
C TRP A 92 14.99 14.98 -9.06
N ARG A 93 15.49 14.22 -8.07
CA ARG A 93 15.50 12.75 -8.14
C ARG A 93 14.09 12.16 -8.22
N ALA A 94 13.14 12.67 -7.44
CA ALA A 94 11.76 12.21 -7.48
C ALA A 94 11.12 12.49 -8.86
N ALA A 95 11.32 13.69 -9.41
CA ALA A 95 10.86 14.05 -10.74
C ALA A 95 11.47 13.16 -11.83
N TRP A 96 12.77 12.87 -11.75
CA TRP A 96 13.44 11.93 -12.65
C TRP A 96 12.86 10.52 -12.59
N VAL A 97 12.67 9.97 -11.39
CA VAL A 97 12.07 8.64 -11.22
C VAL A 97 10.67 8.60 -11.80
N GLN A 98 9.87 9.64 -11.56
CA GLN A 98 8.52 9.75 -12.09
C GLN A 98 8.49 9.86 -13.62
N ALA A 99 9.42 10.61 -14.21
CA ALA A 99 9.57 10.71 -15.66
C ALA A 99 9.97 9.37 -16.29
N LEU A 100 10.93 8.65 -15.69
CA LEU A 100 11.33 7.32 -16.14
C LEU A 100 10.17 6.31 -16.03
N ALA A 101 9.41 6.34 -14.94
CA ALA A 101 8.23 5.49 -14.78
C ALA A 101 7.15 5.81 -15.84
N GLY A 102 6.94 7.09 -16.14
CA GLY A 102 6.04 7.53 -17.21
C GLY A 102 6.49 7.06 -18.59
N LEU A 103 7.78 7.22 -18.91
CA LEU A 103 8.37 6.76 -20.17
C LEU A 103 8.24 5.24 -20.32
N LEU A 104 8.51 4.49 -19.25
CA LEU A 104 8.34 3.03 -19.22
C LEU A 104 6.87 2.64 -19.46
N GLY A 105 5.92 3.37 -18.87
CA GLY A 105 4.49 3.19 -19.12
C GLY A 105 4.11 3.44 -20.58
N VAL A 106 4.65 4.49 -21.20
CA VAL A 106 4.43 4.76 -22.63
C VAL A 106 5.05 3.68 -23.50
N ALA A 107 6.28 3.26 -23.22
CA ALA A 107 6.97 2.21 -23.97
C ALA A 107 6.27 0.85 -23.88
N THR A 108 5.67 0.53 -22.73
CA THR A 108 4.96 -0.74 -22.52
C THR A 108 3.53 -0.73 -23.11
N LEU A 109 2.83 0.40 -23.05
CA LEU A 109 1.44 0.50 -23.51
C LEU A 109 1.29 0.92 -24.97
N ARG A 110 2.29 1.60 -25.54
CA ARG A 110 2.27 2.13 -26.91
C ARG A 110 3.46 1.69 -27.77
N GLY A 111 4.41 0.95 -27.20
CA GLY A 111 5.57 0.46 -27.94
C GLY A 111 5.21 -0.71 -28.86
N PRO A 112 6.09 -1.02 -29.83
CA PRO A 112 5.92 -2.16 -30.73
C PRO A 112 6.27 -3.46 -30.02
N THR A 113 5.44 -3.90 -29.08
CA THR A 113 5.60 -5.19 -28.41
C THR A 113 4.75 -6.26 -29.10
N PRO A 114 5.28 -7.47 -29.36
CA PRO A 114 4.50 -8.57 -29.96
C PRO A 114 3.49 -9.19 -28.99
N LEU A 115 3.48 -8.73 -27.73
CA LEU A 115 2.61 -9.22 -26.66
C LEU A 115 1.55 -8.17 -26.33
N GLU A 116 0.36 -8.64 -25.94
CA GLU A 116 -0.68 -7.78 -25.39
C GLU A 116 -0.18 -7.03 -24.14
N ALA A 117 -0.50 -5.73 -24.06
CA ALA A 117 -0.06 -4.87 -22.96
C ALA A 117 -0.37 -5.45 -21.57
N GLY A 118 -1.52 -6.09 -21.39
CA GLY A 118 -1.92 -6.72 -20.13
C GLY A 118 -0.96 -7.83 -19.66
N VAL A 119 -0.42 -8.61 -20.60
CA VAL A 119 0.52 -9.71 -20.31
C VAL A 119 1.89 -9.17 -19.90
N VAL A 120 2.29 -8.02 -20.44
CA VAL A 120 3.59 -7.39 -20.15
C VAL A 120 3.63 -6.73 -18.77
N LEU A 121 2.49 -6.26 -18.26
CA LEU A 121 2.43 -5.52 -16.98
C LEU A 121 2.81 -6.37 -15.77
N PHE A 122 2.40 -7.64 -15.71
CA PHE A 122 2.71 -8.53 -14.59
C PHE A 122 4.23 -8.76 -14.39
N PRO A 123 5.00 -9.24 -15.39
CA PRO A 123 6.45 -9.40 -15.24
C PRO A 123 7.17 -8.06 -15.05
N LEU A 124 6.69 -6.96 -15.67
CA LEU A 124 7.24 -5.62 -15.48
C LEU A 124 7.15 -5.17 -14.02
N PHE A 125 5.95 -5.23 -13.42
CA PHE A 125 5.76 -4.84 -12.02
C PHE A 125 6.47 -5.80 -11.06
N SER A 126 6.45 -7.10 -11.34
CA SER A 126 7.20 -8.09 -10.55
C SER A 126 8.70 -7.78 -10.55
N GLY A 127 9.27 -7.43 -11.70
CA GLY A 127 10.67 -6.99 -11.81
C GLY A 127 10.94 -5.68 -11.08
N LEU A 128 10.11 -4.66 -11.28
CA LEU A 128 10.28 -3.33 -10.70
C LEU A 128 10.19 -3.34 -9.17
N PHE A 129 9.35 -4.20 -8.57
CA PHE A 129 9.21 -4.31 -7.12
C PHE A 129 10.09 -5.41 -6.51
N GLY A 130 10.33 -6.50 -7.23
CA GLY A 130 11.08 -7.67 -6.76
C GLY A 130 12.60 -7.48 -6.83
N ILE A 131 13.14 -7.07 -7.99
CA ILE A 131 14.60 -6.99 -8.22
C ILE A 131 15.28 -6.04 -7.23
N PRO A 132 14.78 -4.81 -6.96
CA PRO A 132 15.43 -3.93 -5.98
C PRO A 132 15.49 -4.56 -4.58
N SER A 133 14.41 -5.24 -4.18
CA SER A 133 14.33 -5.91 -2.88
C SER A 133 15.32 -7.09 -2.78
N LEU A 134 15.53 -7.82 -3.88
CA LEU A 134 16.53 -8.88 -3.98
C LEU A 134 17.96 -8.32 -3.96
N LEU A 135 18.24 -7.26 -4.73
CA LEU A 135 19.55 -6.61 -4.75
C LEU A 135 19.94 -6.03 -3.40
N ILE A 136 18.99 -5.39 -2.70
CA ILE A 136 19.20 -4.93 -1.32
C ILE A 136 19.45 -6.11 -0.38
N GLY A 137 18.70 -7.21 -0.56
CA GLY A 137 18.87 -8.43 0.23
C GLY A 137 20.25 -9.09 0.04
N LEU A 138 20.76 -9.15 -1.21
CA LEU A 138 22.07 -9.72 -1.52
C LEU A 138 23.23 -8.90 -0.96
N LYS A 139 23.05 -7.58 -0.82
CA LYS A 139 24.05 -6.67 -0.24
C LYS A 139 23.96 -6.58 1.29
N ALA A 140 22.86 -7.03 1.88
CA ALA A 140 22.67 -6.99 3.31
C ALA A 140 23.42 -8.15 3.95
N GLU A 141 24.10 -7.86 5.06
CA GLU A 141 24.68 -8.92 5.87
C GLU A 141 23.58 -9.79 6.50
N PRO A 142 23.83 -11.09 6.71
CA PRO A 142 22.88 -11.97 7.39
C PRO A 142 22.59 -11.46 8.80
N GLY A 143 21.38 -10.94 9.01
CA GLY A 143 20.91 -10.58 10.34
C GLY A 143 20.61 -11.84 11.17
N THR A 144 20.90 -11.79 12.47
CA THR A 144 20.50 -12.84 13.42
C THR A 144 19.06 -12.61 13.87
N ILE A 145 18.26 -13.67 13.91
CA ILE A 145 16.90 -13.61 14.45
C ILE A 145 17.01 -13.89 15.96
N PRO A 146 16.67 -12.92 16.83
CA PRO A 146 16.73 -13.13 18.27
C PRO A 146 15.61 -14.09 18.72
N LEU A 147 15.75 -14.67 19.91
CA LEU A 147 14.74 -15.53 20.52
C LEU A 147 13.38 -14.80 20.57
N GLN A 148 12.34 -15.44 20.04
CA GLN A 148 11.01 -14.84 19.95
C GLN A 148 10.18 -15.21 21.18
N ARG A 149 9.57 -14.20 21.82
CA ARG A 149 8.65 -14.38 22.95
C ARG A 149 7.26 -14.71 22.42
N LEU A 150 6.71 -15.84 22.86
CA LEU A 150 5.33 -16.24 22.61
C LEU A 150 4.44 -15.74 23.75
N GLU A 151 4.10 -14.45 23.70
CA GLU A 151 3.13 -13.85 24.63
C GLU A 151 1.71 -14.00 24.08
N PRO A 152 0.72 -14.31 24.93
CA PRO A 152 -0.68 -14.30 24.50
C PRO A 152 -1.07 -12.91 24.01
N LEU A 153 -1.87 -12.87 22.95
CA LEU A 153 -2.32 -11.62 22.37
C LEU A 153 -3.31 -10.93 23.31
N ARG A 154 -3.09 -9.65 23.62
CA ARG A 154 -4.06 -8.86 24.40
C ARG A 154 -5.45 -8.90 23.78
N ALA A 155 -6.51 -8.76 24.57
CA ALA A 155 -7.87 -8.66 24.05
C ALA A 155 -8.04 -7.53 23.01
N ILE A 156 -9.05 -7.67 22.15
CA ILE A 156 -9.40 -6.62 21.18
C ILE A 156 -9.84 -5.38 21.96
N ASN A 157 -9.26 -4.23 21.64
CA ASN A 157 -9.64 -2.94 22.24
C ASN A 157 -10.28 -2.04 21.17
N ARG A 158 -11.01 -1.01 21.61
CA ARG A 158 -11.58 0.06 20.78
C ARG A 158 -10.54 0.70 19.84
N ALA A 159 -9.28 0.79 20.28
CA ALA A 159 -8.19 1.29 19.45
C ALA A 159 -7.89 0.40 18.23
N ASP A 160 -8.03 -0.93 18.36
CA ASP A 160 -7.83 -1.87 17.26
C ASP A 160 -8.98 -1.76 16.27
N VAL A 161 -10.22 -1.71 16.77
CA VAL A 161 -11.43 -1.50 15.96
C VAL A 161 -11.34 -0.20 15.16
N ARG A 162 -11.00 0.92 15.81
CA ARG A 162 -10.83 2.23 15.14
C ARG A 162 -9.71 2.19 14.10
N SER A 163 -8.61 1.51 14.41
CA SER A 163 -7.48 1.32 13.49
C SER A 163 -7.89 0.50 12.27
N SER A 164 -8.63 -0.59 12.47
CA SER A 164 -9.16 -1.43 11.40
C SER A 164 -10.16 -0.68 10.52
N ILE A 165 -11.10 0.08 11.08
CA ILE A 165 -12.03 0.91 10.30
C ILE A 165 -11.27 1.91 9.43
N ARG A 166 -10.28 2.62 10.01
CA ARG A 166 -9.42 3.55 9.25
C ARG A 166 -8.64 2.83 8.14
N GLY A 167 -8.12 1.64 8.44
CA GLY A 167 -7.43 0.79 7.47
C GLY A 167 -8.35 0.35 6.33
N THR A 168 -9.58 -0.05 6.64
CA THR A 168 -10.59 -0.42 5.64
C THR A 168 -11.01 0.76 4.77
N LEU A 169 -11.21 1.95 5.35
CA LEU A 169 -11.54 3.16 4.58
C LEU A 169 -10.37 3.57 3.65
N ALA A 170 -9.14 3.46 4.14
CA ALA A 170 -7.96 3.63 3.30
C ALA A 170 -7.96 2.59 2.18
N GLY A 171 -8.11 1.29 2.48
CA GLY A 171 -8.17 0.23 1.48
C GLY A 171 -9.27 0.44 0.44
N ALA A 172 -10.48 0.81 0.87
CA ALA A 172 -11.59 1.14 -0.01
C ALA A 172 -11.24 2.27 -0.98
N SER A 173 -10.63 3.35 -0.50
CA SER A 173 -10.20 4.47 -1.34
C SER A 173 -9.25 4.01 -2.45
N VAL A 174 -8.33 3.10 -2.13
CA VAL A 174 -7.32 2.58 -3.08
C VAL A 174 -7.93 1.64 -4.10
N SER A 175 -8.91 0.84 -3.69
CA SER A 175 -9.51 -0.18 -4.53
C SER A 175 -10.28 0.38 -5.73
N TRP A 176 -10.82 1.61 -5.65
CA TRP A 176 -11.54 2.22 -6.77
C TRP A 176 -10.81 3.38 -7.45
N LEU A 177 -9.88 4.05 -6.75
CA LEU A 177 -9.12 5.15 -7.35
C LEU A 177 -8.08 4.61 -8.35
N PRO A 178 -8.04 5.14 -9.58
CA PRO A 178 -7.12 4.67 -10.61
C PRO A 178 -5.67 5.00 -10.26
N GLY A 179 -4.76 4.07 -10.57
CA GLY A 179 -3.31 4.29 -10.51
C GLY A 179 -2.69 4.36 -9.11
N LEU A 180 -3.47 4.15 -8.06
CA LEU A 180 -2.95 4.01 -6.69
C LEU A 180 -2.73 2.52 -6.38
N SER A 181 -1.48 2.12 -6.23
CA SER A 181 -1.15 0.80 -5.67
C SER A 181 -1.36 0.79 -4.15
N GLY A 182 -1.60 -0.39 -3.57
CA GLY A 182 -1.67 -0.56 -2.10
C GLY A 182 -0.46 0.04 -1.37
N GLY A 183 0.74 -0.03 -1.97
CA GLY A 183 1.95 0.58 -1.44
C GLY A 183 1.99 2.11 -1.52
N ALA A 184 1.58 2.70 -2.65
CA ALA A 184 1.48 4.16 -2.80
C ALA A 184 0.47 4.74 -1.82
N ALA A 185 -0.65 4.05 -1.64
CA ALA A 185 -1.69 4.47 -0.73
C ALA A 185 -1.33 4.27 0.75
N ALA A 186 -0.67 3.16 1.11
CA ALA A 186 -0.11 2.99 2.45
C ALA A 186 0.89 4.12 2.75
N THR A 187 1.69 4.53 1.76
CA THR A 187 2.61 5.67 1.88
C THR A 187 1.83 6.96 2.13
N LEU A 188 0.83 7.29 1.31
CA LEU A 188 -0.01 8.48 1.48
C LEU A 188 -0.76 8.49 2.83
N ALA A 189 -1.31 7.35 3.24
CA ALA A 189 -1.95 7.19 4.55
C ALA A 189 -0.93 7.38 5.69
N SER A 190 0.30 6.90 5.52
CA SER A 190 1.36 7.02 6.53
C SER A 190 1.89 8.45 6.70
N LEU A 191 1.79 9.32 5.67
CA LEU A 191 2.17 10.74 5.77
C LEU A 191 1.36 11.47 6.86
N HIS A 192 0.09 11.09 7.05
CA HIS A 192 -0.78 11.64 8.09
C HIS A 192 -0.70 10.90 9.43
N VAL A 193 -0.23 9.65 9.44
CA VAL A 193 -0.18 8.79 10.65
C VAL A 193 1.10 8.94 11.46
N ARG A 194 2.09 9.71 10.96
CA ARG A 194 3.44 9.89 11.52
C ARG A 194 3.55 10.34 12.99
N LYS A 195 2.45 10.69 13.68
CA LYS A 195 2.53 11.24 15.04
C LYS A 195 1.76 10.52 16.17
N SER A 196 0.95 9.47 15.94
CA SER A 196 0.13 8.94 17.07
C SER A 196 -0.15 7.43 17.13
N THR A 197 0.45 6.61 16.27
CA THR A 197 0.11 5.17 16.22
C THR A 197 1.30 4.32 16.65
N GLY A 198 1.17 3.61 17.77
CA GLY A 198 2.21 2.71 18.26
C GLY A 198 2.48 1.55 17.29
N PRO A 199 3.65 0.88 17.39
CA PRO A 199 4.03 -0.21 16.48
C PRO A 199 2.98 -1.32 16.39
N SER A 200 2.28 -1.62 17.49
CA SER A 200 1.20 -2.61 17.53
C SER A 200 -0.04 -2.19 16.72
N GLN A 201 -0.50 -0.95 16.87
CA GLN A 201 -1.64 -0.46 16.11
C GLN A 201 -1.31 -0.32 14.63
N PHE A 202 -0.07 0.03 14.29
CA PHE A 202 0.39 0.03 12.90
C PHE A 202 0.23 -1.34 12.25
N MET A 203 0.57 -2.44 12.96
CA MET A 203 0.37 -3.78 12.43
C MET A 203 -1.10 -4.11 12.17
N VAL A 204 -2.01 -3.69 13.07
CA VAL A 204 -3.46 -3.85 12.89
C VAL A 204 -3.95 -3.08 11.65
N VAL A 205 -3.53 -1.82 11.48
CA VAL A 205 -3.87 -1.02 10.29
C VAL A 205 -3.33 -1.69 9.03
N LEU A 206 -2.07 -2.15 9.04
CA LEU A 206 -1.44 -2.77 7.88
C LEU A 206 -2.21 -4.02 7.42
N GLY A 207 -2.55 -4.90 8.36
CA GLY A 207 -3.36 -6.09 8.07
C GLY A 207 -4.76 -5.73 7.54
N ALA A 208 -5.40 -4.73 8.14
CA ALA A 208 -6.72 -4.28 7.72
C ALA A 208 -6.70 -3.68 6.30
N VAL A 209 -5.73 -2.81 5.99
CA VAL A 209 -5.55 -2.22 4.64
C VAL A 209 -5.31 -3.31 3.62
N SER A 210 -4.38 -4.24 3.88
CA SER A 210 -4.02 -5.28 2.89
C SER A 210 -5.19 -6.19 2.53
N SER A 211 -5.89 -6.70 3.54
CA SER A 211 -7.02 -7.63 3.37
C SER A 211 -8.26 -6.94 2.78
N SER A 212 -8.60 -5.74 3.25
CA SER A 212 -9.72 -4.97 2.72
C SER A 212 -9.46 -4.53 1.28
N THR A 213 -8.25 -4.07 0.95
CA THR A 213 -7.91 -3.69 -0.43
C THR A 213 -8.04 -4.88 -1.37
N ALA A 214 -7.54 -6.05 -0.98
CA ALA A 214 -7.66 -7.26 -1.80
C ALA A 214 -9.13 -7.61 -2.09
N LEU A 215 -9.97 -7.66 -1.05
CA LEU A 215 -11.39 -7.97 -1.20
C LEU A 215 -12.13 -6.90 -2.02
N LEU A 216 -11.93 -5.63 -1.67
CA LEU A 216 -12.65 -4.52 -2.30
C LEU A 216 -12.19 -4.30 -3.73
N SER A 217 -10.94 -4.55 -4.09
CA SER A 217 -10.48 -4.44 -5.49
C SER A 217 -11.20 -5.44 -6.40
N VAL A 218 -11.39 -6.68 -5.93
CA VAL A 218 -12.18 -7.69 -6.66
C VAL A 218 -13.65 -7.27 -6.75
N ALA A 219 -14.22 -6.78 -5.64
CA ALA A 219 -15.61 -6.33 -5.63
C ALA A 219 -15.84 -5.12 -6.55
N VAL A 220 -14.95 -4.14 -6.53
CA VAL A 220 -15.00 -2.94 -7.38
C VAL A 220 -14.85 -3.31 -8.85
N LEU A 221 -13.98 -4.27 -9.18
CA LEU A 221 -13.89 -4.82 -10.54
C LEU A 221 -15.25 -5.36 -11.00
N TYR A 222 -15.94 -6.11 -10.15
CA TYR A 222 -17.28 -6.62 -10.46
C TYR A 222 -18.33 -5.50 -10.58
N MET A 223 -18.25 -4.45 -9.74
CA MET A 223 -19.20 -3.34 -9.73
C MET A 223 -19.06 -2.38 -10.92
N ILE A 224 -17.83 -2.13 -11.38
CA ILE A 224 -17.52 -1.12 -12.42
C ILE A 224 -17.14 -1.78 -13.76
N HIS A 225 -17.01 -3.12 -13.78
CA HIS A 225 -16.57 -3.91 -14.95
C HIS A 225 -15.25 -3.44 -15.57
N ARG A 226 -14.35 -2.84 -14.76
CA ARG A 226 -13.03 -2.39 -15.20
C ARG A 226 -11.98 -2.62 -14.13
N SER A 227 -10.79 -3.07 -14.55
CA SER A 227 -9.62 -3.14 -13.69
C SER A 227 -9.12 -1.74 -13.36
N ARG A 228 -8.88 -1.48 -12.07
CA ARG A 228 -8.33 -0.21 -11.55
C ARG A 228 -7.04 -0.41 -10.75
N SER A 229 -6.82 -1.62 -10.22
CA SER A 229 -5.53 -2.12 -9.75
C SER A 229 -4.95 -3.12 -10.76
N GLY A 230 -3.62 -3.10 -10.94
CA GLY A 230 -2.88 -4.10 -11.71
C GLY A 230 -2.35 -5.26 -10.84
N ALA A 231 -2.91 -5.42 -9.65
CA ALA A 231 -2.63 -6.49 -8.69
C ALA A 231 -3.86 -7.38 -8.57
#